data_AF-A0A2U2AI74-F1
#
_entry.id   AF-A0A2U2AI74-F1
#
_cell.length_a   1.000
_cell.length_b   1.000
_cell.length_c   1.000
_cell.angle_alpha   90.00
_cell.angle_beta   90.00
_cell.angle_gamma   90.00
#
_symmetry.space_group_name_H-M   'P 1'
#
loop_
_entity.id
_entity.type
_entity.pdbx_description
1 polymer ?
#
loop_
_entity_poly.entity_id
_entity_poly.type
_entity_poly.pdbx_seq_one_letter_code
_entity_poly.pdbx_strand_id
1 'polypeptide(L)'
;MEINPATTAWAERQYAQFLLSHLGKKRRLTHLMSRTLLLATLQRYYDPKLTALPELSYNQHQKPTFLSAPYLFNLTHTEDAVAVIIQPLLPKQKTPNLLQKNGSTNLLSPNITIGIDLERIQPRKSFSGLLERTFTPIERAWILGDIEQSLKSSADNPAPLSLSLNREAQRRFFLLWSTKEAYLKADGRGLQGLKSLEIDPLQQALYGDLRGGKLYAGTTPFNQQAHSIALYLSENSADHLKITTLQVASNGATFSSAQIKWDLTLSDMPKQHINNNEIPF
;
A
#
# COMPACT_ATOMS: atom_id res chain seq x y z
N MET A 1 2.70 -3.67 19.19
CA MET A 1 3.50 -3.98 17.99
C MET A 1 4.38 -5.12 18.41
N GLU A 2 4.13 -6.30 17.89
CA GLU A 2 4.78 -7.56 18.29
C GLU A 2 5.95 -7.86 17.36
N ILE A 3 6.76 -6.84 17.05
CA ILE A 3 7.98 -7.05 16.28
C ILE A 3 8.98 -7.77 17.17
N ASN A 4 9.69 -8.72 16.55
CA ASN A 4 10.74 -9.50 17.19
C ASN A 4 11.68 -8.60 18.03
N PRO A 5 11.88 -8.89 19.33
CA PRO A 5 12.75 -8.10 20.20
C PRO A 5 14.18 -7.93 19.67
N ALA A 6 14.72 -8.94 18.97
CA ALA A 6 16.04 -8.86 18.35
C ALA A 6 16.08 -7.80 17.24
N THR A 7 15.03 -7.70 16.42
CA THR A 7 14.87 -6.65 15.41
C THR A 7 14.80 -5.28 16.04
N THR A 8 14.06 -5.14 17.15
CA THR A 8 13.95 -3.87 17.88
C THR A 8 15.31 -3.45 18.45
N ALA A 9 15.98 -4.34 19.18
CA ALA A 9 17.26 -4.06 19.81
C ALA A 9 18.36 -3.75 18.77
N TRP A 10 18.35 -4.42 17.62
CA TRP A 10 19.25 -4.10 16.51
C TRP A 10 19.01 -2.68 15.99
N ALA A 11 17.75 -2.31 15.74
CA ALA A 11 17.44 -0.97 15.24
C ALA A 11 17.78 0.13 16.24
N GLU A 12 17.50 -0.07 17.53
CA GLU A 12 17.85 0.88 18.60
C GLU A 12 19.37 1.10 18.67
N ARG A 13 20.16 0.03 18.48
CA ARG A 13 21.62 0.11 18.50
C ARG A 13 22.20 0.78 17.25
N GLN A 14 21.69 0.43 16.07
CA GLN A 14 22.26 0.88 14.79
C GLN A 14 21.70 2.24 14.33
N TYR A 15 20.48 2.59 14.75
CA TYR A 15 19.74 3.75 14.26
C TYR A 15 19.08 4.54 15.41
N ALA A 16 19.84 4.74 16.49
CA ALA A 16 19.39 5.44 17.70
C ALA A 16 18.80 6.83 17.42
N GLN A 17 19.22 7.49 16.33
CA GLN A 17 18.70 8.80 15.90
C GLN A 17 17.19 8.80 15.59
N PHE A 18 16.58 7.65 15.32
CA PHE A 18 15.14 7.55 15.09
C PHE A 18 14.35 7.20 16.36
N LEU A 19 15.01 7.11 17.52
CA LEU A 19 14.34 6.83 18.79
C LEU A 19 13.77 8.12 19.40
N LEU A 20 12.47 8.33 19.21
CA LEU A 20 11.77 9.51 19.71
C LEU A 20 11.13 9.25 21.09
N SER A 21 11.80 9.67 22.17
CA SER A 21 11.40 9.41 23.56
C SER A 21 10.02 9.97 23.93
N HIS A 22 9.60 11.09 23.31
CA HIS A 22 8.31 11.73 23.55
C HIS A 22 7.10 10.97 22.98
N LEU A 23 7.33 9.98 22.10
CA LEU A 23 6.25 9.16 21.56
C LEU A 23 5.92 7.98 22.48
N GLY A 24 4.64 7.63 22.57
CA GLY A 24 4.19 6.40 23.24
C GLY A 24 4.82 5.15 22.62
N LYS A 25 5.01 4.08 23.41
CA LYS A 25 5.79 2.88 23.05
C LYS A 25 5.47 2.34 21.65
N LYS A 26 4.19 2.13 21.32
CA LYS A 26 3.78 1.62 19.99
C LYS A 26 4.24 2.55 18.87
N ARG A 27 3.90 3.83 18.95
CA ARG A 27 4.21 4.83 17.91
C ARG A 27 5.71 5.07 17.77
N ARG A 28 6.44 5.07 18.88
CA ARG A 28 7.91 5.17 18.92
C ARG A 28 8.57 4.03 18.16
N LEU A 29 8.15 2.79 18.44
CA LEU A 29 8.71 1.63 17.78
C LEU A 29 8.35 1.58 16.29
N THR A 30 7.10 1.88 15.92
CA THR A 30 6.71 1.98 14.51
C THR A 30 7.55 3.03 13.76
N HIS A 31 7.76 4.20 14.38
CA HIS A 31 8.60 5.25 13.80
C HIS A 31 10.04 4.77 13.62
N LEU A 32 10.64 4.21 14.67
CA LEU A 32 11.99 3.64 14.62
C LEU A 32 12.12 2.60 13.49
N MET A 33 11.24 1.61 13.45
CA MET A 33 11.29 0.52 12.46
C MET A 33 11.14 1.03 11.02
N SER A 34 10.21 1.95 10.78
CA SER A 34 9.96 2.49 9.44
C SER A 34 11.15 3.29 8.92
N ARG A 35 11.77 4.11 9.77
CA ARG A 35 12.95 4.91 9.40
C ARG A 35 14.20 4.06 9.25
N THR A 36 14.39 3.09 10.15
CA THR A 36 15.45 2.09 10.06
C THR A 36 15.38 1.30 8.76
N LEU A 37 14.20 0.75 8.42
CA LEU A 37 14.04 -0.01 7.18
C LEU A 37 14.32 0.85 5.94
N LEU A 38 13.80 2.09 5.91
CA LEU A 38 14.05 3.03 4.81
C LEU A 38 15.55 3.33 4.67
N LEU A 39 16.24 3.70 5.75
CA LEU A 39 17.67 4.03 5.68
C LEU A 39 18.53 2.82 5.32
N ALA A 40 18.29 1.66 5.96
CA ALA A 40 19.01 0.43 5.66
C ALA A 40 18.83 0.00 4.19
N THR A 41 17.63 0.17 3.64
CA THR A 41 17.35 -0.13 2.22
C THR A 41 18.10 0.84 1.29
N LEU A 42 18.09 2.14 1.60
CA LEU A 42 18.85 3.14 0.85
C LEU A 42 20.36 2.84 0.88
N GLN A 43 20.91 2.54 2.06
CA GLN A 43 22.30 2.13 2.22
C GLN A 43 22.64 0.88 1.42
N ARG A 44 21.77 -0.13 1.44
CA ARG A 44 22.04 -1.41 0.81
C ARG A 44 22.04 -1.34 -0.72
N TYR A 45 21.07 -0.63 -1.30
CA TYR A 45 20.78 -0.72 -2.73
C TYR A 45 21.12 0.53 -3.54
N TYR A 46 21.30 1.68 -2.88
CA TYR A 46 21.43 2.96 -3.59
C TYR A 46 22.72 3.70 -3.22
N ASP A 47 22.98 3.93 -1.94
CA ASP A 47 24.20 4.63 -1.49
C ASP A 47 24.71 4.07 -0.16
N PRO A 48 25.71 3.15 -0.18
CA PRO A 48 26.31 2.59 1.03
C PRO A 48 26.96 3.60 1.97
N LYS A 49 27.25 4.81 1.51
CA LYS A 49 27.86 5.87 2.33
C LYS A 49 26.82 6.73 3.04
N LEU A 50 25.53 6.55 2.75
CA LEU A 50 24.46 7.33 3.35
C LEU A 50 24.41 7.07 4.86
N THR A 51 24.63 8.09 5.69
CA THR A 51 24.63 7.95 7.16
C THR A 51 23.32 8.39 7.82
N ALA A 52 22.48 9.13 7.09
CA ALA A 52 21.20 9.65 7.56
C ALA A 52 20.18 9.67 6.42
N LEU A 53 18.88 9.72 6.76
CA LEU A 53 17.84 9.90 5.74
C LEU A 53 17.95 11.32 5.13
N PRO A 54 17.76 11.46 3.81
CA PRO A 54 17.59 12.77 3.20
C PRO A 54 16.44 13.55 3.85
N GLU A 55 16.52 14.88 3.78
CA GLU A 55 15.51 15.76 4.37
C GLU A 55 14.11 15.46 3.80
N LEU A 56 13.13 15.44 4.69
CA LEU A 56 11.75 15.07 4.38
C LEU A 56 10.85 16.30 4.35
N SER A 57 9.97 16.35 3.35
CA SER A 57 8.81 17.23 3.36
C SER A 57 7.52 16.41 3.42
N TYR A 58 6.41 17.06 3.79
CA TYR A 58 5.11 16.43 3.93
C TYR A 58 4.08 17.24 3.16
N ASN A 59 3.23 16.55 2.39
CA ASN A 59 2.08 17.21 1.76
C ASN A 59 0.97 17.50 2.80
N GLN A 60 -0.12 18.12 2.35
CA GLN A 60 -1.29 18.44 3.20
C GLN A 60 -1.93 17.22 3.89
N HIS A 61 -1.69 16.00 3.37
CA HIS A 61 -2.18 14.74 3.91
C HIS A 61 -1.10 13.93 4.64
N GLN A 62 0.03 14.56 5.01
CA GLN A 62 1.15 13.93 5.74
C GLN A 62 1.86 12.81 4.97
N LYS A 63 1.72 12.73 3.64
CA LYS A 63 2.54 11.84 2.81
C LYS A 63 3.96 12.39 2.75
N PRO A 64 4.98 11.64 3.22
CA PRO A 64 6.35 12.12 3.22
C PRO A 64 6.98 11.99 1.82
N THR A 65 7.88 12.91 1.48
CA THR A 65 8.73 12.87 0.29
C THR A 65 10.13 13.35 0.62
N PHE A 66 11.14 12.97 -0.16
CA PHE A 66 12.49 13.55 -0.01
C PHE A 66 12.58 14.89 -0.74
N LEU A 67 13.21 15.90 -0.14
CA LEU A 67 13.42 17.20 -0.77
C LEU A 67 14.51 17.17 -1.84
N SER A 68 15.59 16.42 -1.58
CA SER A 68 16.83 16.49 -2.38
C SER A 68 17.30 15.14 -2.93
N ALA A 69 16.57 14.06 -2.68
CA ALA A 69 16.96 12.72 -3.13
C ALA A 69 16.16 12.30 -4.38
N PRO A 70 16.80 11.66 -5.38
CA PRO A 70 16.16 11.23 -6.62
C PRO A 70 15.38 9.93 -6.43
N TYR A 71 14.61 9.81 -5.34
CA TYR A 71 13.84 8.62 -5.01
C TYR A 71 12.42 9.00 -4.60
N LEU A 72 11.44 8.27 -5.11
CA LEU A 72 10.13 8.19 -4.49
C LEU A 72 10.15 7.08 -3.46
N PHE A 73 9.41 7.26 -2.37
CA PHE A 73 9.16 6.17 -1.44
C PHE A 73 7.75 6.22 -0.87
N ASN A 74 7.28 5.07 -0.41
CA ASN A 74 6.08 4.97 0.41
C ASN A 74 6.28 3.92 1.50
N LEU A 75 5.63 4.11 2.64
CA LEU A 75 5.79 3.28 3.83
C LEU A 75 4.43 2.81 4.30
N THR A 76 4.39 1.59 4.81
CA THR A 76 3.24 1.05 5.51
C THR A 76 3.70 0.17 6.67
N HIS A 77 2.83 -0.02 7.65
CA HIS A 77 3.10 -0.87 8.79
C HIS A 77 1.80 -1.48 9.30
N THR A 78 1.94 -2.68 9.85
CA THR A 78 0.91 -3.37 10.62
C THR A 78 1.45 -3.64 12.03
N GLU A 79 0.81 -4.51 12.79
CA GLU A 79 1.17 -4.80 14.17
C GLU A 79 2.53 -5.48 14.35
N ASP A 80 2.99 -6.23 13.36
CA ASP A 80 4.15 -7.12 13.43
C ASP A 80 5.07 -7.02 12.21
N ALA A 81 4.77 -6.13 11.26
CA ALA A 81 5.57 -5.93 10.05
C ALA A 81 5.56 -4.47 9.57
N VAL A 82 6.62 -4.11 8.85
CA VAL A 82 6.79 -2.82 8.19
C VAL A 82 7.26 -3.09 6.76
N ALA A 83 6.74 -2.32 5.81
CA ALA A 83 7.18 -2.40 4.43
C ALA A 83 7.48 -1.02 3.87
N VAL A 84 8.44 -0.99 2.94
CA VAL A 84 8.82 0.19 2.19
C VAL A 84 8.84 -0.18 0.71
N ILE A 85 8.37 0.73 -0.12
CA ILE A 85 8.64 0.72 -1.55
C ILE A 85 9.50 1.94 -1.88
N ILE A 86 10.54 1.75 -2.70
CA ILE A 86 11.43 2.81 -3.18
C ILE A 86 11.52 2.70 -4.70
N GLN A 87 11.29 3.80 -5.40
CA GLN A 87 11.48 3.89 -6.85
C GLN A 87 12.51 4.98 -7.17
N PRO A 88 13.64 4.67 -7.82
CA PRO A 88 14.55 5.68 -8.31
C PRO A 88 13.89 6.50 -9.41
N LEU A 89 14.03 7.81 -9.33
CA LEU A 89 13.71 8.72 -10.40
C LEU A 89 14.88 8.69 -11.37
N LEU A 90 14.65 8.18 -12.58
CA LEU A 90 15.64 8.29 -13.64
C LEU A 90 15.97 9.78 -13.82
N PRO A 91 17.25 10.17 -13.90
CA PRO A 91 17.60 11.52 -14.29
C PRO A 91 16.84 11.81 -15.57
N LYS A 92 16.04 12.89 -15.60
CA LYS A 92 15.48 13.36 -16.87
C LYS A 92 16.67 13.48 -17.80
N GLN A 93 16.78 12.58 -18.79
CA GLN A 93 17.76 12.74 -19.84
C GLN A 93 17.59 14.18 -20.30
N LYS A 94 18.67 14.97 -20.29
CA LYS A 94 18.65 16.35 -20.76
C LYS A 94 18.07 16.31 -22.18
N THR A 95 16.78 16.52 -22.33
CA THR A 95 16.19 16.77 -23.64
C THR A 95 16.82 18.08 -24.08
N PRO A 96 17.57 18.10 -25.19
CA PRO A 96 18.23 19.30 -25.63
C PRO A 96 17.16 20.34 -25.98
N ASN A 97 17.16 21.44 -25.23
CA ASN A 97 16.55 22.74 -25.52
C ASN A 97 15.49 22.75 -26.64
N LEU A 98 14.26 22.35 -26.34
CA LEU A 98 13.11 22.95 -26.99
C LEU A 98 12.76 24.20 -26.18
N LEU A 99 13.13 25.35 -26.75
CA LEU A 99 12.82 26.70 -26.29
C LEU A 99 11.39 26.79 -25.73
N GLN A 100 11.27 26.86 -24.40
CA GLN A 100 10.06 27.34 -23.74
C GLN A 100 10.01 28.87 -23.91
N LYS A 101 9.52 29.32 -25.08
CA LYS A 101 8.82 30.59 -25.19
C LYS A 101 7.34 30.28 -25.09
N ASN A 102 6.67 30.95 -24.15
CA ASN A 102 5.24 30.98 -23.86
C ASN A 102 4.77 30.05 -22.72
N GLY A 103 4.89 30.54 -21.49
CA GLY A 103 3.72 30.92 -20.66
C GLY A 103 2.67 29.89 -20.24
N SER A 104 2.77 28.60 -20.57
CA SER A 104 1.84 27.58 -20.07
C SER A 104 2.58 26.29 -19.71
N THR A 105 3.15 26.25 -18.51
CA THR A 105 3.81 25.07 -17.96
C THR A 105 2.79 24.05 -17.47
N ASN A 106 2.12 23.36 -18.40
CA ASN A 106 1.37 22.13 -18.14
C ASN A 106 1.85 21.00 -19.06
N LEU A 107 3.18 20.91 -19.25
CA LEU A 107 3.79 19.69 -19.77
C LEU A 107 3.83 18.68 -18.63
N LEU A 108 2.70 17.99 -18.50
CA LEU A 108 2.45 16.83 -17.64
C LEU A 108 3.56 15.79 -17.88
N SER A 109 4.66 15.91 -17.13
CA SER A 109 5.42 14.72 -16.81
C SER A 109 4.39 13.78 -16.17
N PRO A 110 4.22 12.52 -16.64
CA PRO A 110 3.30 11.62 -15.96
C PRO A 110 3.67 11.66 -14.49
N ASN A 111 2.69 11.97 -13.63
CA ASN A 111 2.92 12.05 -12.18
C ASN A 111 3.34 10.65 -11.75
N ILE A 112 4.66 10.41 -11.69
CA ILE A 112 5.20 9.14 -11.26
C ILE A 112 4.82 9.02 -9.78
N THR A 113 3.94 8.07 -9.49
CA THR A 113 3.47 7.82 -8.13
C THR A 113 3.61 6.36 -7.80
N ILE A 114 3.92 6.08 -6.54
CA ILE A 114 3.95 4.75 -5.97
C ILE A 114 3.21 4.74 -4.65
N GLY A 115 2.62 3.59 -4.32
CA GLY A 115 1.94 3.36 -3.06
C GLY A 115 2.10 1.93 -2.62
N ILE A 116 2.16 1.71 -1.31
CA ILE A 116 2.22 0.39 -0.71
C ILE A 116 1.25 0.30 0.46
N ASP A 117 0.58 -0.84 0.58
CA ASP A 117 -0.14 -1.18 1.80
C ASP A 117 0.14 -2.62 2.25
N LEU A 118 0.06 -2.83 3.57
CA LEU A 118 0.36 -4.08 4.24
C LEU A 118 -0.55 -4.22 5.45
N GLU A 119 -1.40 -5.23 5.44
CA GLU A 119 -2.38 -5.48 6.49
C GLU A 119 -2.31 -6.93 6.95
N ARG A 120 -2.38 -7.14 8.27
CA ARG A 120 -2.48 -8.48 8.84
C ARG A 120 -3.89 -9.01 8.60
N ILE A 121 -3.99 -10.21 8.03
CA ILE A 121 -5.28 -10.89 7.82
C ILE A 121 -5.70 -11.49 9.15
N GLN A 122 -6.68 -10.85 9.79
CA GLN A 122 -7.20 -11.28 11.08
C GLN A 122 -8.71 -11.06 11.21
N PRO A 123 -9.40 -11.87 12.03
CA PRO A 123 -10.81 -11.64 12.33
C PRO A 123 -11.05 -10.26 12.93
N ARG A 124 -12.18 -9.63 12.59
CA ARG A 124 -12.62 -8.35 13.16
C ARG A 124 -14.01 -8.49 13.78
N LYS A 125 -14.26 -7.69 14.80
CA LYS A 125 -15.54 -7.69 15.54
C LYS A 125 -16.75 -7.29 14.68
N SER A 126 -16.55 -6.47 13.65
CA SER A 126 -17.63 -6.07 12.75
C SER A 126 -17.09 -5.78 11.35
N PHE A 127 -17.27 -6.75 10.43
CA PHE A 127 -16.99 -6.54 9.01
C PHE A 127 -18.15 -5.83 8.30
N SER A 128 -19.41 -6.07 8.70
CA SER A 128 -20.60 -5.55 7.98
C SER A 128 -20.53 -4.04 7.75
N GLY A 129 -20.35 -3.26 8.82
CA GLY A 129 -20.32 -1.81 8.69
C GLY A 129 -19.10 -1.30 7.92
N LEU A 130 -17.99 -2.05 7.90
CA LEU A 130 -16.81 -1.66 7.12
C LEU A 130 -16.99 -1.98 5.63
N LEU A 131 -17.61 -3.13 5.34
CA LEU A 131 -17.99 -3.54 3.98
C LEU A 131 -18.90 -2.50 3.33
N GLU A 132 -20.00 -2.15 4.01
CA GLU A 132 -21.00 -1.20 3.50
C GLU A 132 -20.44 0.20 3.24
N ARG A 133 -19.53 0.67 4.09
CA ARG A 133 -18.98 2.03 4.00
C ARG A 133 -17.82 2.18 3.02
N THR A 134 -17.15 1.07 2.69
CA THR A 134 -15.87 1.10 1.94
C THR A 134 -16.01 0.50 0.53
N PHE A 135 -16.84 -0.52 0.37
CA PHE A 135 -16.88 -1.32 -0.84
C PHE A 135 -18.21 -1.18 -1.59
N THR A 136 -18.13 -1.12 -2.91
CA THR A 136 -19.28 -1.09 -3.84
C THR A 136 -20.02 -2.43 -3.84
N PRO A 137 -21.24 -2.53 -4.41
CA PRO A 137 -21.96 -3.80 -4.50
C PRO A 137 -21.15 -4.91 -5.19
N ILE A 138 -20.46 -4.61 -6.30
CA ILE A 138 -19.65 -5.60 -7.04
C ILE A 138 -18.45 -6.08 -6.21
N GLU A 139 -17.77 -5.19 -5.51
CA GLU A 139 -16.67 -5.53 -4.60
C GLU A 139 -17.14 -6.40 -3.43
N ARG A 140 -18.29 -6.05 -2.83
CA ARG A 140 -18.89 -6.85 -1.74
C ARG A 140 -19.28 -8.24 -2.23
N ALA A 141 -19.93 -8.35 -3.38
CA ALA A 141 -20.28 -9.64 -3.97
C ALA A 141 -19.03 -10.51 -4.19
N TRP A 142 -17.94 -9.92 -4.68
CA TRP A 142 -16.67 -10.64 -4.84
C TRP A 142 -16.06 -11.11 -3.52
N ILE A 143 -16.05 -10.24 -2.50
CA ILE A 143 -15.56 -10.57 -1.14
C ILE A 143 -16.37 -11.73 -0.55
N LEU A 144 -17.70 -11.66 -0.63
CA LEU A 144 -18.59 -12.65 -0.03
C LEU A 144 -18.63 -13.96 -0.83
N GLY A 145 -18.44 -13.90 -2.15
CA GLY A 145 -18.59 -15.07 -3.02
C GLY A 145 -19.94 -15.77 -2.77
N ASP A 146 -19.90 -17.09 -2.67
CA ASP A 146 -21.10 -17.93 -2.48
C ASP A 146 -21.77 -17.78 -1.10
N ILE A 147 -21.13 -17.09 -0.14
CA ILE A 147 -21.72 -16.81 1.17
C ILE A 147 -23.06 -16.08 1.01
N GLU A 148 -23.17 -15.20 0.01
CA GLU A 148 -24.39 -14.46 -0.25
C GLU A 148 -25.55 -15.38 -0.68
N GLN A 149 -25.28 -16.45 -1.44
CA GLN A 149 -26.30 -17.44 -1.80
C GLN A 149 -26.76 -18.23 -0.56
N SER A 150 -25.83 -18.64 0.30
CA SER A 150 -26.16 -19.36 1.54
C SER A 150 -26.96 -18.51 2.54
N LEU A 151 -26.72 -17.20 2.59
CA LEU A 151 -27.48 -16.27 3.45
C LEU A 151 -28.89 -15.98 2.90
N LYS A 152 -29.04 -15.90 1.57
CA LYS A 152 -30.36 -15.70 0.92
C LYS A 152 -31.29 -16.91 1.10
N SER A 153 -30.75 -18.13 1.18
CA SER A 153 -31.54 -19.34 1.48
C SER A 153 -32.02 -19.45 2.93
N SER A 154 -31.53 -18.61 3.85
CA SER A 154 -31.89 -18.62 5.28
C SER A 154 -32.84 -17.48 5.70
N ALA A 155 -33.56 -16.89 4.75
CA ALA A 155 -34.36 -15.67 4.90
C ALA A 155 -35.49 -15.71 5.96
N ASP A 156 -35.79 -16.88 6.55
CA ASP A 156 -36.82 -17.02 7.59
C ASP A 156 -36.33 -16.70 9.01
N ASN A 157 -35.07 -16.28 9.21
CA ASN A 157 -34.58 -15.86 10.53
C ASN A 157 -33.74 -14.56 10.44
N PRO A 158 -34.22 -13.42 10.98
CA PRO A 158 -33.45 -12.19 11.03
C PRO A 158 -32.43 -12.27 12.18
N ALA A 159 -31.32 -12.97 11.94
CA ALA A 159 -30.19 -12.99 12.88
C ALA A 159 -29.38 -11.68 12.78
N PRO A 160 -28.88 -11.14 13.90
CA PRO A 160 -28.39 -9.76 13.98
C PRO A 160 -27.00 -9.56 13.34
N LEU A 161 -26.88 -8.51 12.52
CA LEU A 161 -25.83 -7.48 12.30
C LEU A 161 -24.31 -7.79 12.45
N SER A 162 -23.90 -9.02 12.72
CA SER A 162 -22.50 -9.43 12.87
C SER A 162 -22.15 -10.45 11.78
N LEU A 163 -21.86 -9.95 10.58
CA LEU A 163 -21.35 -10.79 9.50
C LEU A 163 -19.95 -11.31 9.88
N SER A 164 -19.87 -12.59 10.25
CA SER A 164 -18.60 -13.30 10.41
C SER A 164 -18.16 -13.82 9.04
N LEU A 165 -17.08 -13.26 8.50
CA LEU A 165 -16.50 -13.72 7.23
C LEU A 165 -15.73 -15.03 7.44
N ASN A 166 -15.91 -15.99 6.53
CA ASN A 166 -15.05 -17.18 6.49
C ASN A 166 -13.61 -16.79 6.08
N ARG A 167 -12.65 -17.73 6.20
CA ARG A 167 -11.22 -17.45 5.95
C ARG A 167 -10.95 -16.86 4.56
N GLU A 168 -11.64 -17.35 3.54
CA GLU A 168 -11.45 -16.91 2.16
C GLU A 168 -12.07 -15.51 1.94
N ALA A 169 -13.26 -15.26 2.47
CA ALA A 169 -13.88 -13.94 2.42
C ALA A 169 -13.06 -12.90 3.20
N GLN A 170 -12.48 -13.27 4.35
CA GLN A 170 -11.52 -12.41 5.07
C GLN A 170 -10.31 -12.11 4.19
N ARG A 171 -9.73 -13.12 3.53
CA ARG A 171 -8.61 -12.94 2.60
C ARG A 171 -8.95 -11.93 1.50
N ARG A 172 -10.09 -12.11 0.84
CA ARG A 172 -10.60 -11.22 -0.22
C ARG A 172 -10.86 -9.80 0.29
N PHE A 173 -11.45 -9.66 1.47
CA PHE A 173 -11.63 -8.37 2.13
C PHE A 173 -10.30 -7.62 2.25
N PHE A 174 -9.27 -8.26 2.82
CA PHE A 174 -7.98 -7.62 3.04
C PHE A 174 -7.22 -7.35 1.73
N LEU A 175 -7.37 -8.20 0.71
CA LEU A 175 -6.84 -7.94 -0.63
C LEU A 175 -7.41 -6.64 -1.22
N LEU A 176 -8.74 -6.47 -1.25
CA LEU A 176 -9.33 -5.24 -1.78
C LEU A 176 -9.07 -4.02 -0.89
N TRP A 177 -9.09 -4.19 0.43
CA TRP A 177 -8.73 -3.13 1.37
C TRP A 177 -7.33 -2.59 1.11
N SER A 178 -6.34 -3.49 1.07
CA SER A 178 -4.94 -3.11 0.86
C SER A 178 -4.75 -2.49 -0.53
N THR A 179 -5.48 -2.99 -1.53
CA THR A 179 -5.47 -2.43 -2.89
C THR A 179 -5.94 -0.97 -2.90
N LYS A 180 -7.06 -0.65 -2.25
CA LYS A 180 -7.56 0.73 -2.15
C LYS A 180 -6.61 1.62 -1.37
N GLU A 181 -6.08 1.15 -0.24
CA GLU A 181 -5.08 1.87 0.57
C GLU A 181 -3.81 2.18 -0.23
N ALA A 182 -3.25 1.20 -0.94
CA ALA A 182 -2.06 1.38 -1.77
C ALA A 182 -2.30 2.42 -2.87
N TYR A 183 -3.47 2.38 -3.51
CA TYR A 183 -3.87 3.40 -4.48
C TYR A 183 -3.94 4.80 -3.87
N LEU A 184 -4.67 4.96 -2.75
CA LEU A 184 -4.83 6.25 -2.08
C LEU A 184 -3.51 6.79 -1.52
N LYS A 185 -2.59 5.90 -1.15
CA LYS A 185 -1.22 6.27 -0.77
C LYS A 185 -0.40 6.72 -1.97
N ALA A 186 -0.59 6.14 -3.15
CA ALA A 186 0.04 6.62 -4.39
C ALA A 186 -0.45 8.01 -4.78
N ASP A 187 -1.76 8.19 -4.75
CA ASP A 187 -2.47 9.44 -5.05
C ASP A 187 -2.22 10.54 -4.01
N GLY A 188 -2.07 10.16 -2.73
CA GLY A 188 -1.65 11.07 -1.67
C GLY A 188 -2.76 11.90 -1.04
N ARG A 189 -4.04 11.61 -1.34
CA ARG A 189 -5.23 12.22 -0.70
C ARG A 189 -5.65 11.55 0.61
N GLY A 190 -5.09 10.38 0.91
CA GLY A 190 -5.45 9.59 2.10
C GLY A 190 -6.87 9.00 2.02
N LEU A 191 -7.43 8.61 3.18
CA LEU A 191 -8.68 7.85 3.26
C LEU A 191 -9.94 8.55 2.73
N GLN A 192 -9.89 9.86 2.52
CA GLN A 192 -11.03 10.62 2.00
C GLN A 192 -11.44 10.18 0.59
N GLY A 193 -10.52 9.56 -0.16
CA GLY A 193 -10.78 9.07 -1.52
C GLY A 193 -11.42 7.69 -1.62
N LEU A 194 -11.66 6.96 -0.52
CA LEU A 194 -12.13 5.56 -0.57
C LEU A 194 -13.39 5.35 -1.42
N LYS A 195 -14.38 6.24 -1.28
CA LYS A 195 -15.65 6.19 -2.03
C LYS A 195 -15.50 6.54 -3.51
N SER A 196 -14.39 7.16 -3.87
CA SER A 196 -14.09 7.55 -5.24
C SER A 196 -13.38 6.45 -6.02
N LEU A 197 -13.06 5.32 -5.37
CA LEU A 197 -12.39 4.19 -5.99
C LEU A 197 -13.36 3.02 -6.12
N GLU A 198 -13.36 2.43 -7.31
CA GLU A 198 -14.07 1.20 -7.60
C GLU A 198 -13.10 0.17 -8.17
N ILE A 199 -13.15 -1.03 -7.64
CA ILE A 199 -12.40 -2.19 -8.13
C ILE A 199 -13.41 -3.15 -8.75
N ASP A 200 -13.12 -3.59 -9.96
CA ASP A 200 -13.75 -4.74 -10.58
C ASP A 200 -12.72 -5.88 -10.63
N PRO A 201 -12.73 -6.80 -9.64
CA PRO A 201 -11.77 -7.89 -9.59
C PRO A 201 -11.94 -8.89 -10.74
N LEU A 202 -13.12 -8.98 -11.35
CA LEU A 202 -13.41 -9.92 -12.44
C LEU A 202 -12.86 -9.37 -13.77
N GLN A 203 -12.99 -8.06 -13.99
CA GLN A 203 -12.42 -7.37 -15.14
C GLN A 203 -10.96 -6.97 -14.94
N GLN A 204 -10.37 -7.27 -13.78
CA GLN A 204 -9.01 -6.87 -13.42
C GLN A 204 -8.79 -5.36 -13.59
N ALA A 205 -9.78 -4.57 -13.20
CA ALA A 205 -9.79 -3.12 -13.37
C ALA A 205 -9.92 -2.41 -12.03
N LEU A 206 -9.28 -1.26 -11.93
CA LEU A 206 -9.54 -0.28 -10.88
C LEU A 206 -9.85 1.06 -11.54
N TYR A 207 -10.89 1.73 -11.08
CA TYR A 207 -11.33 3.02 -11.57
C TYR A 207 -11.05 4.08 -10.51
N GLY A 208 -10.11 4.98 -10.82
CA GLY A 208 -9.71 6.06 -9.93
C GLY A 208 -9.26 7.31 -10.69
N ASP A 209 -8.60 8.22 -9.98
CA ASP A 209 -8.16 9.52 -10.52
C ASP A 209 -6.73 9.52 -11.04
N LEU A 210 -5.92 8.53 -10.66
CA LEU A 210 -4.65 8.21 -11.32
C LEU A 210 -4.92 7.62 -12.72
N ARG A 211 -3.86 7.47 -13.52
CA ARG A 211 -3.94 7.06 -14.93
C ARG A 211 -2.75 6.17 -15.27
N GLY A 212 -3.02 5.03 -15.92
CA GLY A 212 -1.97 4.20 -16.53
C GLY A 212 -1.03 3.56 -15.51
N GLY A 213 -1.52 3.27 -14.31
CA GLY A 213 -0.82 2.44 -13.33
C GLY A 213 -1.27 0.99 -13.35
N LYS A 214 -0.53 0.16 -12.62
CA LYS A 214 -0.93 -1.20 -12.27
C LYS A 214 -0.92 -1.39 -10.76
N LEU A 215 -1.91 -2.11 -10.28
CA LEU A 215 -2.00 -2.57 -8.90
C LEU A 215 -1.67 -4.05 -8.83
N TYR A 216 -0.85 -4.41 -7.87
CA TYR A 216 -0.50 -5.78 -7.54
C TYR A 216 -0.93 -6.03 -6.11
N ALA A 217 -1.81 -6.99 -5.87
CA ALA A 217 -2.18 -7.39 -4.52
C ALA A 217 -2.04 -8.89 -4.35
N GLY A 218 -1.50 -9.31 -3.22
CA GLY A 218 -1.21 -10.70 -2.95
C GLY A 218 -1.18 -10.97 -1.47
N THR A 219 -1.16 -12.26 -1.15
CA THR A 219 -1.03 -12.73 0.22
C THR A 219 0.34 -13.36 0.45
N THR A 220 0.92 -13.09 1.61
CA THR A 220 2.23 -13.61 1.98
C THR A 220 2.33 -13.82 3.49
N PRO A 221 3.01 -14.87 3.96
CA PRO A 221 3.25 -15.06 5.38
C PRO A 221 4.43 -14.20 5.85
N PHE A 222 4.21 -13.43 6.92
CA PHE A 222 5.28 -12.80 7.71
C PHE A 222 5.13 -13.25 9.16
N ASN A 223 6.21 -13.70 9.79
CA ASN A 223 6.20 -14.17 11.19
C ASN A 223 5.08 -15.20 11.48
N GLN A 224 4.87 -16.16 10.58
CA GLN A 224 3.81 -17.19 10.66
C GLN A 224 2.36 -16.64 10.58
N GLN A 225 2.18 -15.34 10.34
CA GLN A 225 0.89 -14.70 10.18
C GLN A 225 0.65 -14.35 8.71
N ALA A 226 -0.58 -14.54 8.25
CA ALA A 226 -0.97 -14.19 6.90
C ALA A 226 -1.16 -12.67 6.77
N HIS A 227 -0.59 -12.10 5.72
CA HIS A 227 -0.70 -10.68 5.40
C HIS A 227 -1.21 -10.49 3.99
N SER A 228 -1.98 -9.42 3.79
CA SER A 228 -2.26 -8.86 2.48
C SER A 228 -1.27 -7.73 2.23
N ILE A 229 -0.65 -7.74 1.05
CA ILE A 229 0.25 -6.69 0.58
C ILE A 229 -0.23 -6.21 -0.78
N ALA A 230 -0.25 -4.89 -0.97
CA ALA A 230 -0.62 -4.26 -2.22
C ALA A 230 0.38 -3.19 -2.63
N LEU A 231 0.66 -3.11 -3.93
CA LEU A 231 1.56 -2.15 -4.56
C LEU A 231 0.84 -1.45 -5.71
N TYR A 232 0.84 -0.12 -5.72
CA TYR A 232 0.53 0.67 -6.90
C TYR A 232 1.83 1.11 -7.56
N LEU A 233 1.99 0.81 -8.85
CA LEU A 233 3.13 1.17 -9.67
C LEU A 233 2.66 1.86 -10.95
N SER A 234 3.30 2.96 -11.37
CA SER A 234 3.10 3.50 -12.73
C SER A 234 3.57 2.48 -13.79
N GLU A 235 2.98 2.49 -15.00
CA GLU A 235 3.15 1.49 -16.09
C GLU A 235 4.60 1.10 -16.47
N ASN A 236 5.62 1.87 -16.07
CA ASN A 236 7.03 1.60 -16.38
C ASN A 236 7.81 0.84 -15.29
N SER A 237 7.21 0.51 -14.14
CA SER A 237 7.97 0.03 -12.97
C SER A 237 7.80 -1.45 -12.65
N ALA A 238 6.83 -2.14 -13.25
CA ALA A 238 6.45 -3.50 -12.85
C ALA A 238 7.52 -4.56 -13.14
N ASP A 239 8.12 -4.53 -14.32
CA ASP A 239 9.08 -5.53 -14.79
C ASP A 239 10.41 -5.50 -14.00
N HIS A 240 10.62 -4.44 -13.21
CA HIS A 240 11.82 -4.22 -12.43
C HIS A 240 11.58 -4.36 -10.93
N LEU A 241 10.43 -4.88 -10.51
CA LEU A 241 10.09 -5.04 -9.11
C LEU A 241 10.99 -6.09 -8.44
N LYS A 242 11.80 -5.64 -7.48
CA LYS A 242 12.59 -6.50 -6.61
C LYS A 242 12.02 -6.48 -5.20
N ILE A 243 11.59 -7.64 -4.71
CA ILE A 243 11.05 -7.80 -3.36
C ILE A 243 12.13 -8.42 -2.48
N THR A 244 12.39 -7.80 -1.33
CA THR A 244 13.42 -8.24 -0.39
C THR A 244 12.88 -8.17 1.02
N THR A 245 13.26 -9.12 1.86
CA THR A 245 12.96 -9.11 3.30
C THR A 245 14.22 -8.82 4.09
N LEU A 246 14.08 -8.03 5.14
CA LEU A 246 15.13 -7.79 6.12
C LEU A 246 14.88 -8.69 7.33
N GLN A 247 15.74 -9.67 7.54
CA GLN A 247 15.72 -10.55 8.70
C GLN A 247 16.81 -10.14 9.67
N VAL A 248 16.46 -10.03 10.96
CA VAL A 248 17.41 -9.70 12.01
C VAL A 248 17.54 -10.88 12.97
N ALA A 249 18.76 -11.34 13.15
CA ALA A 249 19.14 -12.38 14.10
C ALA A 249 20.23 -11.86 15.05
N SER A 250 20.65 -12.69 16.00
CA SER A 250 21.68 -12.32 16.99
C SER A 250 23.03 -11.95 16.36
N ASN A 251 23.33 -12.48 15.17
CA ASN A 251 24.58 -12.23 14.43
C ASN A 251 24.52 -11.06 13.45
N GLY A 252 23.38 -10.38 13.32
CA GLY A 252 23.25 -9.21 12.43
C GLY A 252 21.93 -9.18 11.66
N ALA A 253 21.91 -8.37 10.60
CA ALA A 253 20.77 -8.19 9.73
C ALA A 253 21.11 -8.59 8.30
N THR A 254 20.23 -9.37 7.68
CA THR A 254 20.43 -9.95 6.35
C THR A 254 19.25 -9.59 5.46
N PHE A 255 19.55 -9.10 4.26
CA PHE A 255 18.56 -8.94 3.20
C PHE A 255 18.52 -10.21 2.34
N SER A 256 17.35 -10.79 2.19
CA SER A 256 17.12 -11.92 1.27
C SER A 256 16.07 -11.57 0.23
N SER A 257 16.24 -12.10 -0.98
CA SER A 257 15.23 -11.98 -2.03
C SER A 257 13.97 -12.73 -1.59
N ALA A 258 12.81 -12.16 -1.88
CA ALA A 258 11.52 -12.78 -1.65
C ALA A 258 10.69 -12.77 -2.93
N GLN A 259 9.68 -13.64 -2.97
CA GLN A 259 8.68 -13.66 -4.02
C GLN A 259 7.31 -13.51 -3.38
N ILE A 260 6.44 -12.74 -4.04
CA ILE A 260 5.04 -12.63 -3.68
C ILE A 260 4.25 -13.17 -4.86
N LYS A 261 3.35 -14.11 -4.59
CA LYS A 261 2.34 -14.50 -5.56
C LYS A 261 1.28 -13.42 -5.58
N TRP A 262 1.11 -12.76 -6.72
CA TRP A 262 0.06 -11.78 -6.92
C TRP A 262 -1.28 -12.50 -7.15
N ASP A 263 -2.20 -12.32 -6.23
CA ASP A 263 -3.57 -12.85 -6.30
C ASP A 263 -4.46 -11.98 -7.19
N LEU A 264 -4.18 -10.68 -7.25
CA LEU A 264 -4.84 -9.69 -8.10
C LEU A 264 -3.79 -8.85 -8.81
N THR A 265 -3.96 -8.67 -10.11
CA THR A 265 -3.27 -7.66 -10.90
C THR A 265 -4.33 -6.82 -11.58
N LEU A 266 -4.38 -5.53 -11.30
CA LEU A 266 -5.43 -4.63 -11.80
C LEU A 266 -4.81 -3.52 -12.65
N SER A 267 -5.45 -3.19 -13.77
CA SER A 267 -5.10 -2.01 -14.56
C SER A 267 -5.87 -0.80 -14.04
N ASP A 268 -5.18 0.32 -13.85
CA ASP A 268 -5.78 1.60 -13.46
C ASP A 268 -6.44 2.25 -14.67
N MET A 269 -7.75 2.09 -14.74
CA MET A 269 -8.61 2.53 -15.82
C MET A 269 -9.15 3.93 -15.52
N PRO A 270 -9.32 4.75 -16.57
CA PRO A 270 -9.98 6.02 -16.36
C PRO A 270 -11.40 5.79 -15.85
N LYS A 271 -11.81 6.52 -14.81
CA LYS A 271 -13.23 6.59 -14.42
C LYS A 271 -14.08 6.83 -15.66
N GLN A 272 -14.91 5.86 -15.99
CA GLN A 272 -15.99 6.10 -16.93
C GLN A 272 -16.88 7.15 -16.26
N HIS A 273 -17.12 8.27 -16.94
CA HIS A 273 -18.20 9.15 -16.54
C HIS A 273 -19.50 8.37 -16.77
N ILE A 274 -19.90 7.57 -15.79
CA ILE A 274 -21.22 6.97 -15.79
C ILE A 274 -22.16 8.16 -15.66
N ASN A 275 -22.79 8.54 -16.77
CA ASN A 275 -23.93 9.44 -16.74
C ASN A 275 -24.98 8.74 -15.89
N ASN A 276 -25.18 9.20 -14.65
CA ASN A 276 -26.14 8.65 -13.69
C ASN A 276 -27.62 8.73 -14.13
N ASN A 277 -27.90 8.96 -15.42
CA ASN A 277 -29.24 9.13 -15.97
C ASN A 277 -29.82 7.85 -16.61
N GLU A 278 -29.10 6.73 -16.66
CA GLU A 278 -29.59 5.51 -17.33
C GLU A 278 -29.39 4.24 -16.50
N ILE A 279 -29.89 4.24 -15.26
CA ILE A 279 -30.22 2.98 -14.58
C ILE A 279 -31.75 2.94 -14.46
N PRO A 280 -32.45 2.24 -15.37
CA PRO A 280 -33.87 1.96 -15.17
C PRO A 280 -33.98 0.94 -14.03
N PHE A 281 -34.66 1.33 -12.95
CA PHE A 281 -35.16 0.40 -11.94
C PHE A 281 -36.35 -0.38 -12.50
#